data_AF-A0A560BYN2-F1
#
_entry.id   AF-A0A560BYN2-F1
#
_cell.length_a   1.000
_cell.length_b   1.000
_cell.length_c   1.000
_cell.angle_alpha   90.00
_cell.angle_beta   90.00
_cell.angle_gamma   90.00
#
_symmetry.space_group_name_H-M   'P 1'
#
loop_
_entity.id
_entity.type
_entity.pdbx_description
1 polymer ?
#
loop_
_entity_poly.entity_id
_entity_poly.type
_entity_poly.pdbx_seq_one_letter_code
_entity_poly.pdbx_strand_id
1 'polypeptide(L)'
;MDFSNISVFRLTGARLDYLAERQKLIAANVVNANTPGYQPKDLKPFAALMDGPQSVAPALTSPMHLAGFNPSGAVQEARKPEQWETTPDGNAVSLEQEMNKGSETRDAFALTAGLFQRNLQILRAAWRAG
;
A
#
# COMPACT_ATOMS: atom_id res chain seq x y z
N MET A 1 21.91 -17.12 -9.62
CA MET A 1 21.14 -16.18 -10.46
C MET A 1 20.25 -15.36 -9.54
N ASP A 2 20.28 -14.04 -9.66
CA ASP A 2 19.45 -13.16 -8.84
C ASP A 2 18.05 -13.05 -9.46
N PHE A 3 17.08 -13.72 -8.85
CA PHE A 3 15.69 -13.77 -9.31
C PHE A 3 14.95 -12.46 -9.09
N SER A 4 15.54 -11.52 -8.34
CA SER A 4 14.99 -10.19 -8.14
C SER A 4 15.01 -9.33 -9.41
N ASN A 5 15.69 -9.74 -10.49
CA ASN A 5 15.74 -8.99 -11.75
C ASN A 5 14.58 -9.27 -12.71
N ILE A 6 13.73 -10.27 -12.44
CA ILE A 6 12.55 -10.54 -13.27
C ILE A 6 11.41 -9.61 -12.83
N SER A 7 10.93 -8.78 -13.76
CA SER A 7 9.91 -7.75 -13.50
C SER A 7 8.67 -8.26 -12.78
N VAL A 8 8.19 -9.47 -13.13
CA VAL A 8 7.00 -10.08 -12.52
C VAL A 8 7.22 -10.43 -11.04
N PHE A 9 8.40 -10.95 -10.66
CA PHE A 9 8.70 -11.25 -9.25
C PHE A 9 8.86 -9.99 -8.41
N ARG A 10 9.45 -8.93 -8.98
CA ARG A 10 9.50 -7.62 -8.32
C ARG A 10 8.11 -7.04 -8.10
N LEU A 11 7.26 -7.07 -9.12
CA LEU A 11 5.91 -6.52 -9.07
C LEU A 11 5.05 -7.26 -8.03
N THR A 12 5.07 -8.60 -8.07
CA THR A 12 4.32 -9.43 -7.12
C THR A 12 4.86 -9.28 -5.70
N GLY A 13 6.18 -9.19 -5.49
CA GLY A 13 6.78 -8.87 -4.20
C GLY A 13 6.31 -7.51 -3.67
N ALA A 14 6.45 -6.44 -4.46
CA ALA A 14 5.99 -5.11 -4.09
C ALA A 14 4.48 -5.06 -3.79
N ARG A 15 3.67 -5.82 -4.54
CA ARG A 15 2.23 -5.94 -4.30
C ARG A 15 1.92 -6.66 -2.98
N LEU A 16 2.67 -7.72 -2.64
CA LEU A 16 2.52 -8.41 -1.35
C LEU A 16 2.88 -7.50 -0.18
N ASP A 17 3.97 -6.75 -0.28
CA ASP A 17 4.39 -5.79 0.73
C ASP A 17 3.33 -4.69 0.93
N TYR A 18 2.80 -4.15 -0.17
CA TYR A 18 1.71 -3.18 -0.15
C TYR A 18 0.46 -3.72 0.57
N LEU A 19 0.05 -4.95 0.25
CA LEU A 19 -1.14 -5.56 0.85
C LEU A 19 -0.92 -5.87 2.34
N ALA A 20 0.29 -6.29 2.72
CA ALA A 20 0.65 -6.49 4.12
C ALA A 20 0.58 -5.17 4.91
N GLU A 21 1.06 -4.07 4.34
CA GLU A 21 1.01 -2.75 4.97
C GLU A 21 -0.43 -2.23 5.07
N ARG A 22 -1.24 -2.43 4.02
CA ARG A 22 -2.68 -2.10 4.06
C ARG A 22 -3.41 -2.87 5.17
N GLN A 23 -3.11 -4.15 5.34
CA GLN A 23 -3.70 -4.98 6.40
C GLN A 23 -3.35 -4.45 7.80
N LYS A 24 -2.13 -3.95 8.02
CA LYS A 24 -1.75 -3.32 9.29
C LYS A 24 -2.55 -2.06 9.56
N LEU A 25 -2.77 -1.21 8.55
CA LEU A 25 -3.59 0.00 8.70
C LEU A 25 -5.05 -0.32 8.99
N ILE A 26 -5.63 -1.32 8.31
CA ILE A 26 -6.99 -1.78 8.60
C ILE A 26 -7.08 -2.27 10.05
N ALA A 27 -6.13 -3.08 10.51
CA ALA A 27 -6.08 -3.53 11.90
C ALA A 27 -5.96 -2.35 12.88
N ALA A 28 -5.12 -1.36 12.58
CA ALA A 28 -4.98 -0.15 13.38
C ALA A 28 -6.30 0.66 13.43
N ASN A 29 -7.01 0.80 12.32
CA ASN A 29 -8.31 1.47 12.28
C ASN A 29 -9.35 0.72 13.13
N VAL A 30 -9.42 -0.60 13.01
CA VAL A 30 -10.34 -1.45 13.80
C VAL A 30 -10.07 -1.32 15.31
N VAL A 31 -8.80 -1.34 15.73
CA VAL A 31 -8.43 -1.16 17.15
C VAL A 31 -8.84 0.23 17.66
N ASN A 32 -8.73 1.26 16.81
CA ASN A 32 -9.10 2.63 17.16
C ASN A 32 -10.58 2.97 16.88
N ALA A 33 -11.41 1.99 16.51
CA ALA A 33 -12.81 2.22 16.14
C ALA A 33 -13.70 2.76 17.28
N ASN A 34 -13.25 2.76 18.53
CA ASN A 34 -13.94 3.39 19.66
C ASN A 34 -13.19 4.60 20.23
N THR A 35 -12.20 5.12 19.50
CA THR A 35 -11.39 6.27 19.93
C THR A 35 -12.03 7.57 19.43
N PRO A 36 -12.47 8.48 20.33
CA PRO A 36 -13.06 9.76 19.94
C PRO A 36 -12.11 10.58 19.06
N GLY A 37 -12.63 11.17 17.98
CA GLY A 37 -11.86 12.01 17.06
C GLY A 37 -10.83 11.26 16.17
N TYR A 38 -10.80 9.93 16.17
CA TYR A 38 -9.89 9.17 15.32
C TYR A 38 -10.28 9.26 13.83
N GLN A 39 -9.29 9.43 12.97
CA GLN A 39 -9.46 9.46 11.51
C GLN A 39 -8.86 8.20 10.89
N PRO A 40 -9.64 7.41 10.11
CA PRO A 40 -9.13 6.22 9.44
C PRO A 40 -8.05 6.56 8.44
N LYS A 41 -7.05 5.70 8.35
CA LYS A 41 -5.96 5.79 7.38
C LYS A 41 -6.01 4.64 6.39
N ASP A 42 -5.66 4.89 5.13
CA ASP A 42 -5.49 3.87 4.10
C ASP A 42 -4.29 4.24 3.21
N LEU A 43 -3.84 3.31 2.38
CA LEU A 43 -2.76 3.56 1.44
C LEU A 43 -3.28 4.19 0.14
N LYS A 44 -2.41 4.93 -0.55
CA LYS A 44 -2.67 5.32 -1.94
C LYS A 44 -2.84 4.07 -2.82
N PRO A 45 -3.67 4.11 -3.87
CA PRO A 45 -3.82 2.99 -4.78
C PRO A 45 -2.45 2.51 -5.28
N PHE A 46 -2.24 1.20 -5.27
CA PHE A 46 -0.96 0.60 -5.69
C PHE A 46 -0.47 1.07 -7.07
N ALA A 47 -1.38 1.32 -8.01
CA ALA A 47 -1.03 1.86 -9.33
C ALA A 47 -0.29 3.21 -9.21
N ALA A 48 -0.71 4.08 -8.29
CA ALA A 48 -0.06 5.36 -8.04
C ALA A 48 1.34 5.22 -7.39
N LEU A 49 1.64 4.07 -6.77
CA LEU A 49 2.99 3.75 -6.28
C LEU A 49 3.90 3.25 -7.41
N MET A 50 3.32 2.68 -8.47
CA MET A 50 4.07 2.19 -9.65
C MET A 50 4.50 3.33 -10.58
N ASP A 51 3.70 4.39 -10.68
CA ASP A 51 4.05 5.60 -11.45
C ASP A 51 5.23 6.39 -10.85
N GLY A 52 5.70 5.97 -9.66
CA GLY A 52 6.75 6.63 -8.91
C GLY A 52 6.30 7.97 -8.35
N PRO A 53 6.99 8.52 -7.33
CA PRO A 53 6.77 9.90 -6.94
C PRO A 53 7.07 10.78 -8.16
N GLN A 54 6.05 11.45 -8.68
CA GLN A 54 6.25 12.64 -9.52
C GLN A 54 7.08 13.59 -8.66
N SER A 55 8.39 13.65 -8.93
CA SER A 55 9.30 14.44 -8.12
C SER A 55 9.05 15.91 -8.44
N VAL A 56 8.09 16.49 -7.75
CA VAL A 56 7.87 17.93 -7.74
C VAL A 56 8.97 18.50 -6.85
N ALA A 57 10.11 18.82 -7.46
CA ALA A 57 11.18 19.52 -6.75
C ALA A 57 10.72 20.96 -6.50
N PRO A 58 10.66 21.43 -5.24
CA PRO A 58 10.37 22.83 -4.99
C PRO A 58 11.48 23.68 -5.62
N ALA A 59 11.09 24.70 -6.40
CA ALA A 59 12.04 25.65 -6.96
C ALA A 59 12.63 26.49 -5.82
N LEU A 60 13.95 26.51 -5.69
CA LEU A 60 14.65 27.44 -4.80
C LEU A 60 14.45 28.86 -5.31
N THR A 61 13.65 29.64 -4.60
CA THR A 61 13.37 31.05 -4.95
C THR A 61 14.45 32.02 -4.47
N SER A 62 15.32 31.59 -3.54
CA SER A 62 16.43 32.39 -2.99
C SER A 62 17.61 31.49 -2.61
N PRO A 63 18.87 31.97 -2.73
CA PRO A 63 20.07 31.21 -2.34
C PRO A 63 20.13 30.84 -0.84
N MET A 64 19.39 31.54 0.03
CA MET A 64 19.31 31.24 1.47
C MET A 64 18.20 30.23 1.82
N HIS A 65 17.38 29.79 0.87
CA HIS A 65 16.34 28.80 1.16
C HIS A 65 16.95 27.39 1.27
N LEU A 66 16.39 26.58 2.17
CA LEU A 66 16.75 25.17 2.30
C LEU A 66 16.22 24.38 1.10
N ALA A 67 17.05 23.50 0.55
CA ALA A 67 16.60 22.53 -0.45
C ALA A 67 15.58 21.57 0.19
N GLY A 68 14.44 21.37 -0.47
CA GLY A 68 13.39 20.47 0.02
C GLY A 68 13.90 19.03 0.11
N PHE A 69 13.79 18.43 1.30
CA PHE A 69 14.09 17.01 1.51
C PHE A 69 12.90 16.15 1.07
N ASN A 70 13.12 15.26 0.11
CA ASN A 70 12.09 14.32 -0.36
C ASN A 70 12.50 12.89 0.10
N PRO A 71 11.84 12.30 1.11
CA PRO A 71 12.12 10.92 1.52
C PRO A 71 11.59 9.96 0.46
N SER A 72 12.44 9.63 -0.52
CA SER A 72 12.21 8.62 -1.53
C SER A 72 12.12 7.24 -0.86
N GLY A 73 10.91 6.71 -0.62
CA GLY A 73 10.74 5.31 -0.22
C GLY A 73 9.61 4.99 0.76
N ALA A 74 8.99 5.97 1.40
CA ALA A 74 7.84 5.70 2.26
C ALA A 74 6.58 5.45 1.42
N VAL A 75 5.93 4.30 1.63
CA VAL A 75 4.58 4.03 1.11
C VAL A 75 3.69 5.16 1.62
N GLN A 76 3.19 6.00 0.71
CA GLN A 76 2.49 7.21 1.12
C GLN A 76 1.08 6.86 1.59
N GLU A 77 0.80 7.18 2.87
CA GLU A 77 -0.55 7.17 3.42
C GLU A 77 -1.43 8.12 2.58
N ALA A 78 -2.56 7.62 2.08
CA ALA A 78 -3.61 8.45 1.54
C ALA A 78 -4.49 8.87 2.71
N ARG A 79 -4.44 10.16 3.08
CA ARG A 79 -5.51 10.74 3.88
C ARG A 79 -6.72 10.88 2.96
N LYS A 80 -7.63 9.90 2.95
CA LYS A 80 -8.90 10.03 2.22
C LYS A 80 -9.76 11.07 2.95
N PRO A 81 -10.18 12.17 2.29
CA PRO A 81 -11.08 13.16 2.87
C PRO A 81 -12.56 12.80 2.64
N GLU A 82 -12.88 11.53 2.37
CA GLU A 82 -14.26 11.10 2.18
C GLU A 82 -14.89 10.91 3.56
N GLN A 83 -15.44 12.00 4.08
CA GLN A 83 -16.20 12.10 5.31
C GLN A 83 -17.53 11.35 5.12
N TRP A 84 -17.54 10.05 5.34
CA TRP A 84 -18.79 9.31 5.50
C TRP A 84 -19.08 9.11 6.97
N GLU A 85 -20.21 9.69 7.40
CA GLU A 85 -20.78 9.65 8.75
C GLU A 85 -19.77 9.76 9.89
N THR A 86 -19.52 11.00 10.30
CA THR A 86 -18.96 11.22 11.62
C THR A 86 -20.03 10.83 12.65
N THR A 87 -19.79 9.78 13.42
CA THR A 87 -20.56 9.47 14.63
C THR A 87 -20.66 10.76 15.47
N PRO A 88 -21.74 11.01 16.25
CA PRO A 88 -21.84 12.22 17.09
C PRO A 88 -20.59 12.51 17.94
N ASP A 89 -19.80 11.48 18.24
CA ASP A 89 -18.54 11.50 18.99
C ASP A 89 -17.28 11.90 18.17
N GLY A 90 -17.42 12.29 16.90
CA GLY A 90 -16.30 12.76 16.08
C GLY A 90 -15.46 11.65 15.43
N ASN A 91 -15.82 10.38 15.62
CA ASN A 91 -15.13 9.24 15.04
C ASN A 91 -15.68 8.93 13.64
N ALA A 92 -14.78 8.70 12.67
CA ALA A 92 -15.12 8.42 11.27
C ALA A 92 -14.78 6.97 10.85
N VAL A 93 -14.49 6.08 11.81
CA VAL A 93 -14.24 4.66 11.53
C VAL A 93 -15.56 3.89 11.51
N SER A 94 -15.88 3.29 10.37
CA SER A 94 -16.96 2.30 10.23
C SER A 94 -16.37 0.89 10.28
N LEU A 95 -16.72 0.12 11.32
CA LEU A 95 -16.20 -1.25 11.50
C LEU A 95 -16.58 -2.17 10.33
N GLU A 96 -17.82 -2.06 9.84
CA GLU A 96 -18.28 -2.85 8.69
C GLU A 96 -17.42 -2.59 7.44
N GLN A 97 -17.09 -1.32 7.19
CA GLN A 97 -16.24 -0.96 6.06
C GLN A 97 -14.80 -1.46 6.23
N GLU A 98 -14.22 -1.37 7.43
CA GLU A 98 -12.87 -1.89 7.69
C GLU A 98 -12.83 -3.42 7.56
N MET A 99 -13.89 -4.13 7.98
CA MET A 99 -14.02 -5.57 7.77
C MET A 99 -14.10 -5.93 6.28
N ASN A 100 -14.88 -5.17 5.49
CA ASN A 100 -14.95 -5.34 4.03
C ASN A 100 -13.58 -5.11 3.37
N LYS A 101 -12.90 -4.01 3.69
CA LYS A 101 -11.53 -3.72 3.21
C LYS A 101 -10.55 -4.83 3.61
N GLY A 102 -10.71 -5.40 4.80
CA GLY A 102 -9.90 -6.51 5.29
C GLY A 102 -10.09 -7.78 4.45
N SER A 103 -11.33 -8.14 4.12
CA SER A 103 -11.63 -9.27 3.25
C SER A 103 -11.03 -9.08 1.86
N GLU A 104 -11.26 -7.92 1.24
CA GLU A 104 -10.69 -7.59 -0.08
C GLU A 104 -9.16 -7.68 -0.08
N THR A 105 -8.51 -7.17 0.97
CA THR A 105 -7.05 -7.16 1.10
C THR A 105 -6.51 -8.59 1.26
N ARG A 106 -7.19 -9.43 2.05
CA ARG A 106 -6.85 -10.84 2.22
C ARG A 106 -6.98 -11.62 0.93
N ASP A 107 -8.06 -11.43 0.18
CA ASP A 107 -8.29 -12.11 -1.09
C ASP A 107 -7.25 -11.70 -2.14
N ALA A 108 -6.96 -10.39 -2.23
CA ALA A 108 -5.90 -9.88 -3.10
C ALA A 108 -4.51 -10.43 -2.72
N PHE A 109 -4.25 -10.62 -1.43
CA PHE A 109 -2.98 -11.18 -0.96
C PHE A 109 -2.84 -12.64 -1.39
N ALA A 110 -3.89 -13.44 -1.17
CA ALA A 110 -3.92 -14.85 -1.56
C ALA A 110 -3.73 -15.02 -3.08
N LEU A 111 -4.41 -14.19 -3.89
CA LEU A 111 -4.25 -14.19 -5.34
C LEU A 111 -2.80 -13.85 -5.76
N THR A 112 -2.23 -12.80 -5.18
CA THR A 112 -0.86 -12.36 -5.51
C THR A 112 0.18 -13.41 -5.13
N ALA A 113 0.03 -14.05 -3.96
CA ALA A 113 0.90 -15.13 -3.52
C ALA A 113 0.78 -16.36 -4.44
N GLY A 114 -0.43 -16.71 -4.86
CA GLY A 114 -0.68 -17.78 -5.83
C GLY A 114 -0.01 -17.52 -7.18
N LEU A 115 -0.09 -16.29 -7.69
CA LEU A 115 0.61 -15.88 -8.91
C LEU A 115 2.14 -16.00 -8.77
N PHE A 116 2.69 -15.54 -7.65
CA PHE A 116 4.12 -15.67 -7.36
C PHE A 116 4.57 -17.14 -7.37
N GLN A 117 3.84 -18.00 -6.66
CA GLN A 117 4.11 -19.45 -6.62
C GLN A 117 3.98 -20.10 -8.00
N ARG A 118 2.96 -19.73 -8.78
CA ARG A 118 2.75 -20.27 -10.13
C ARG A 118 3.90 -19.91 -11.07
N ASN A 119 4.37 -18.66 -11.02
CA ASN A 119 5.51 -18.21 -11.82
C ASN A 119 6.79 -18.98 -11.46
N LEU A 120 7.02 -19.27 -10.18
CA LEU A 120 8.14 -20.12 -9.75
C LEU A 120 8.03 -21.55 -10.30
N GLN A 121 6.82 -22.12 -10.38
CA GLN A 121 6.62 -23.44 -10.97
C GLN A 121 6.94 -23.46 -12.47
N ILE A 122 6.51 -22.43 -13.21
CA ILE A 122 6.81 -22.30 -14.65
C ILE A 122 8.32 -22.20 -14.86
N LEU A 123 9.01 -21.37 -14.09
CA LEU A 123 10.47 -21.22 -14.16
C LEU A 123 11.18 -22.57 -13.89
N ARG A 124 10.77 -23.28 -12.83
CA ARG A 124 11.31 -24.59 -12.48
C ARG A 124 11.05 -25.64 -13.56
N ALA A 125 9.89 -25.58 -14.21
CA ALA A 125 9.55 -26.49 -15.30
C ALA A 125 10.43 -26.20 -16.54
N ALA A 126 10.59 -24.93 -16.91
CA ALA A 126 11.43 -24.52 -18.03
C ALA A 126 12.90 -24.94 -17.84
N TRP A 127 13.42 -24.85 -16.61
CA TRP A 127 14.80 -25.28 -16.33
C TRP A 127 14.97 -26.80 -16.34
N ARG A 128 13.94 -27.60 -15.99
CA ARG A 128 14.03 -29.06 -16.09
C ARG A 128 13.90 -29.58 -17.53
N ALA A 129 13.35 -28.76 -18.43
CA ALA A 129 13.11 -29.12 -19.83
C ALA A 129 14.27 -28.74 -20.77
N GLY A 130 15.34 -28.11 -20.27
CA GLY A 130 16.58 -27.81 -20.99
C GLY A 130 17.77 -28.48 -20.34
#